data_AF-A0A9X1PS02-F1
#
_entry.id   AF-A0A9X1PS02-F1
#
_cell.length_a   1.000
_cell.length_b   1.000
_cell.length_c   1.000
_cell.angle_alpha   90.00
_cell.angle_beta   90.00
_cell.angle_gamma   90.00
#
_symmetry.space_group_name_H-M   'P 1'
#
loop_
_entity.id
_entity.type
_entity.pdbx_description
1 polymer ?
#
loop_
_entity_poly.entity_id
_entity_poly.type
_entity_poly.pdbx_seq_one_letter_code
_entity_poly.pdbx_strand_id
1 'polypeptide(L)' 'MKAAVIYTAELEEFPKSTHKHSFFELVYIISGSGKQCINENEYHYKPGQMFLITPEDSHSFDVETVSPGNG' A
#
# COMPACT_ATOMS: atom_id res chain seq x y z
N MET A 1 25.42 -2.35 -3.51
CA MET A 1 24.91 -1.31 -2.58
C MET A 1 23.48 -1.70 -2.21
N LYS A 2 23.14 -1.76 -0.92
CA LYS A 2 21.76 -2.00 -0.44
C LYS A 2 21.36 -0.78 0.38
N ALA A 3 20.26 -0.14 0.02
CA ALA A 3 19.73 1.03 0.71
C ALA A 3 18.22 0.82 0.92
N ALA A 4 17.71 1.17 2.10
CA ALA A 4 16.29 1.19 2.39
C ALA A 4 15.87 2.65 2.50
N VAL A 5 14.96 3.08 1.62
CA VAL A 5 14.36 4.41 1.67
C VAL A 5 12.96 4.23 2.24
N ILE A 6 12.68 4.90 3.35
CA ILE A 6 11.35 4.92 3.96
C ILE A 6 10.74 6.29 3.67
N TYR A 7 9.57 6.30 3.07
CA TYR A 7 8.79 7.52 2.86
C TYR A 7 7.35 7.27 3.28
N THR A 8 6.67 8.33 3.72
CA THR A 8 5.25 8.33 4.02
C THR A 8 4.51 9.01 2.87
N ALA A 9 3.42 8.42 2.41
CA ALA A 9 2.53 9.01 1.42
C ALA A 9 1.10 9.01 1.95
N GLU A 10 0.40 10.13 1.76
CA GLU A 10 -1.05 10.20 1.91
C GLU A 10 -1.67 9.94 0.54
N LEU A 11 -2.50 8.90 0.46
CA LEU A 11 -3.12 8.46 -0.77
C LEU A 11 -4.64 8.67 -0.63
N GLU A 12 -5.16 9.71 -1.29
CA GLU A 12 -6.62 9.90 -1.42
C GLU A 12 -7.19 9.02 -2.53
N GLU A 13 -6.42 8.80 -3.60
CA GLU A 13 -6.70 7.86 -4.67
C GLU A 13 -5.42 7.11 -5.04
N PHE A 14 -5.48 5.78 -5.16
CA PHE A 14 -4.36 5.00 -5.66
C PHE A 14 -4.39 4.97 -7.20
N PRO A 15 -3.28 5.22 -7.89
CA PRO A 15 -3.27 5.16 -9.35
C PRO A 15 -3.73 3.77 -9.82
N LYS A 16 -4.78 3.75 -10.66
CA LYS A 16 -5.45 2.53 -11.15
C LYS A 16 -4.54 1.57 -11.92
N SER A 17 -3.33 1.99 -12.28
CA SER A 17 -2.35 1.12 -12.89
C SER A 17 -1.68 0.26 -11.83
N THR A 18 -2.08 -1.01 -11.79
CA THR A 18 -1.32 -2.07 -11.13
C THR A 18 0.13 -2.02 -11.63
N HIS A 19 1.08 -1.93 -10.71
CA HIS A 19 2.50 -1.85 -11.03
C HIS A 19 3.25 -3.06 -10.48
N LYS A 20 4.36 -3.36 -11.14
CA LYS A 20 5.34 -4.34 -10.68
C LYS A 20 6.64 -3.61 -10.42
N HIS A 21 7.30 -3.99 -9.33
CA HIS A 21 8.60 -3.44 -8.94
C HIS A 21 9.60 -4.58 -8.82
N SER A 22 10.87 -4.31 -9.12
CA SER A 22 11.97 -5.28 -9.00
C SER A 22 12.62 -5.27 -7.61
N PHE A 23 11.95 -4.67 -6.62
CA PHE A 23 12.39 -4.55 -5.23
C PHE A 23 11.27 -4.91 -4.26
N PHE A 24 11.63 -5.19 -3.00
CA PHE A 24 10.65 -5.41 -1.94
C PHE A 24 10.07 -4.08 -1.47
N GLU A 25 8.76 -4.04 -1.29
CA GLU A 25 8.06 -2.89 -0.73
C GLU A 25 7.42 -3.28 0.61
N LEU A 26 7.59 -2.44 1.63
CA LEU A 26 6.99 -2.63 2.94
C LEU A 26 5.96 -1.53 3.16
N VAL A 27 4.69 -1.91 3.21
CA VAL A 27 3.59 -0.98 3.43
C VAL A 27 3.09 -1.11 4.86
N TYR A 28 3.06 0.00 5.58
CA TYR A 28 2.48 0.09 6.91
C TYR A 28 1.32 1.08 6.90
N ILE A 29 0.13 0.64 7.30
CA ILE A 29 -1.06 1.48 7.30
C ILE A 29 -1.09 2.32 8.58
N ILE A 30 -0.86 3.62 8.44
CA ILE A 30 -0.91 4.58 9.55
C ILE A 30 -2.36 4.90 9.94
N SER A 31 -3.22 5.14 8.95
CA SER A 31 -4.61 5.57 9.11
C SER A 31 -5.44 5.22 7.87
N GLY A 32 -6.77 5.26 7.98
CA GLY A 32 -7.70 4.85 6.93
C GLY A 32 -7.97 3.34 6.87
N SER A 33 -8.82 2.93 5.93
CA SER A 33 -9.20 1.54 5.67
C SER A 33 -9.48 1.29 4.20
N GLY A 34 -9.46 0.02 3.80
CA GLY A 34 -9.77 -0.38 2.45
C GLY A 34 -9.33 -1.82 2.18
N LYS A 35 -9.03 -2.11 0.92
CA LYS A 35 -8.55 -3.41 0.47
C LYS A 35 -7.22 -3.29 -0.24
N GLN A 36 -6.30 -4.17 0.12
CA GLN A 36 -5.07 -4.39 -0.61
C GLN A 36 -5.26 -5.63 -1.48
N CYS A 37 -4.97 -5.50 -2.76
CA CYS A 37 -5.03 -6.60 -3.72
C CYS A 37 -3.59 -7.02 -4.08
N ILE A 38 -3.21 -8.27 -3.86
CA ILE A 38 -1.87 -8.80 -4.18
C ILE A 38 -2.03 -10.11 -4.95
N ASN A 39 -1.55 -10.14 -6.20
CA ASN A 39 -1.69 -11.29 -7.10
C ASN A 39 -3.12 -11.86 -7.09
N GLU A 40 -4.11 -10.99 -7.24
CA GLU A 40 -5.56 -11.32 -7.27
C GLU A 40 -6.17 -11.72 -5.91
N ASN A 41 -5.40 -11.72 -4.82
CA ASN A 41 -5.91 -11.96 -3.47
C ASN A 41 -6.25 -10.63 -2.80
N GLU A 42 -7.46 -10.53 -2.24
CA GLU A 42 -7.93 -9.35 -1.51
C GLU A 42 -7.72 -9.50 0.00
N TYR A 43 -7.20 -8.44 0.62
CA TYR A 43 -7.00 -8.32 2.05
C TYR A 43 -7.56 -7.01 2.56
N HIS A 44 -8.50 -7.06 3.50
CA HIS A 44 -8.92 -5.86 4.21
C HIS A 44 -7.77 -5.32 5.08
N TYR A 45 -7.54 -4.01 4.99
CA TYR A 45 -6.55 -3.33 5.80
C TYR A 45 -7.17 -2.26 6.71
N LYS A 46 -6.49 -2.01 7.82
CA LYS A 46 -6.80 -1.01 8.84
C LYS A 46 -5.50 -0.51 9.51
N PRO A 47 -5.56 0.53 10.35
CA PRO A 47 -4.37 1.06 11.02
C PRO A 47 -3.60 -0.01 11.79
N GLY A 48 -2.28 0.00 11.64
CA GLY A 48 -1.36 -0.96 12.27
C GLY A 48 -1.10 -2.24 11.47
N GLN A 49 -1.80 -2.48 10.35
CA GLN A 49 -1.47 -3.59 9.46
C GLN A 49 -0.25 -3.30 8.61
N MET A 50 0.50 -4.36 8.30
CA MET A 50 1.72 -4.32 7.51
C MET A 50 1.68 -5.37 6.40
N PHE A 51 2.08 -4.97 5.20
CA PHE A 51 2.23 -5.84 4.03
C PHE A 51 3.67 -5.81 3.55
N LEU A 52 4.23 -6.99 3.28
CA LEU A 52 5.48 -7.12 2.56
C LEU A 52 5.15 -7.60 1.14
N ILE A 53 5.45 -6.75 0.16
CA ILE A 53 5.24 -7.01 -1.26
C ILE A 53 6.59 -7.42 -1.83
N THR A 54 6.62 -8.56 -2.51
CA THR A 54 7.86 -9.10 -3.08
C THR A 54 8.05 -8.61 -4.52
N PRO A 55 9.28 -8.66 -5.05
CA PRO A 55 9.50 -8.35 -6.45
C PRO A 55 8.57 -9.14 -7.36
N GLU A 56 8.09 -8.50 -8.43
CA GLU A 56 7.14 -9.05 -9.42
C GLU A 56 5.69 -9.23 -8.97
N ASP A 57 5.38 -9.04 -7.67
CA ASP A 57 4.00 -9.04 -7.19
C ASP A 57 3.22 -7.88 -7.84
N SER A 58 2.08 -8.23 -8.39
CA SER A 58 1.12 -7.31 -8.96
C SER A 58 0.19 -6.84 -7.84
N HIS A 59 0.17 -5.54 -7.54
CA HIS A 59 -0.61 -5.05 -6.40
C HIS A 59 -1.30 -3.70 -6.63
N SER A 60 -2.36 -3.45 -5.84
CA SER A 60 -3.14 -2.22 -5.87
C SER A 60 -3.93 -2.01 -4.58
N PHE A 61 -4.19 -0.76 -4.23
CA PHE A 61 -5.09 -0.39 -3.14
C PHE A 61 -6.45 0.07 -3.66
N ASP A 62 -7.52 -0.37 -2.99
CA ASP A 62 -8.85 0.20 -3.08
C ASP A 62 -9.16 0.89 -1.74
N VAL A 63 -9.22 2.22 -1.77
CA VAL A 63 -9.32 3.05 -0.56
C VAL A 63 -10.79 3.27 -0.22
N GLU A 64 -11.22 2.79 0.95
CA GLU A 64 -12.60 2.96 1.43
C GLU A 64 -12.73 4.18 2.34
N THR A 65 -11.78 4.39 3.26
CA THR A 65 -11.75 5.58 4.11
C THR A 65 -10.37 6.22 4.07
N VAL A 66 -10.36 7.51 3.76
CA VAL A 66 -9.16 8.35 3.89
C VAL A 66 -8.99 8.78 5.34
N SER A 67 -7.75 9.04 5.73
CA SER A 67 -7.47 9.72 7.00
C SER A 67 -8.22 11.05 7.01
N PRO A 68 -8.85 11.46 8.13
CA PRO A 68 -9.31 12.84 8.25
C PRO A 68 -8.07 13.71 8.11
N GLY A 69 -7.95 14.45 7.00
CA GLY A 69 -6.84 15.37 6.81
C GLY A 69 -6.75 16.28 8.04
N ASN A 70 -5.56 16.39 8.62
CA ASN A 70 -5.31 17.46 9.58
C ASN A 70 -5.44 18.76 8.79
N GLY A 71 -6.58 19.46 8.96
CA GLY A 71 -6.82 20.77 8.36
C GLY A 71 -5.79 21.82 8.80
#